data_AF-A0A6L9YRA2-F1
#
_entry.id   AF-A0A6L9YRA2-F1
#
_cell.length_a   1.000
_cell.length_b   1.000
_cell.length_c   1.000
_cell.angle_alpha   90.00
_cell.angle_beta   90.00
_cell.angle_gamma   90.00
#
_symmetry.space_group_name_H-M   'P 1'
#
loop_
_entity.id
_entity.type
_entity.pdbx_description
1 polymer ?
#
loop_
_entity_poly.entity_id
_entity_poly.type
_entity_poly.pdbx_seq_one_letter_code
_entity_poly.pdbx_strand_id
1 'polypeptide(L)'
;MNLDRILEIVDRQLKDSQHRPLTSIEVIMLGGVWQYRTYNQIALEAGYSPGYLTSVVAPELYQRLSEVIGQRVSKKNCRVLLESYATAQTAAETNPFQADLVLPELTGNAANETPEILPCYPSGSIPINSPFYLERSSLEEQVYQEIKKPGALIRIKAPREMGKTSLLLRILDHGNRLGYHTVSLNLEQVEQGILSNLNQFLRWLCANIAHQLQRKPMLDEYWDEDLGSKISSTLYFQDYLLDLIDTPLILALDEVSQIFEHPQVAKDFLPLLRSWYEEGKRLPIWQKLRLVVVHSTEIYVPLELNQSPFNVGLPVQLDNFSQDEVQQLAQRYGLDWIGLEEARQLMVMLGGHPALVNLTLYHLSRKEITLSQLLESAPTATGIYAHHLQRHWATLAKQPELAQALDTVLKATEPVPLDPILTHKLSSMGLIKLSGAQAIASCELYRQYFMKKGEQQFMYTASFL
;
A
#
# COMPACT_ATOMS: atom_id res chain seq x y z
N MET A 1 -12.40 -10.90 19.83
CA MET A 1 -12.25 -9.57 20.48
C MET A 1 -11.06 -8.86 19.85
N ASN A 2 -11.09 -7.53 19.66
CA ASN A 2 -9.96 -6.81 19.04
C ASN A 2 -8.74 -6.83 20.00
N LEU A 3 -7.54 -7.01 19.46
CA LEU A 3 -6.26 -7.01 20.19
C LEU A 3 -6.08 -5.71 20.97
N ASP A 4 -6.43 -4.56 20.40
CA ASP A 4 -6.31 -3.26 21.09
C ASP A 4 -7.13 -3.23 22.38
N ARG A 5 -8.35 -3.77 22.34
CA ARG A 5 -9.23 -3.87 23.52
C ARG A 5 -8.68 -4.84 24.57
N ILE A 6 -8.00 -5.90 24.13
CA ILE A 6 -7.34 -6.85 25.05
C ILE A 6 -6.13 -6.19 25.71
N LEU A 7 -5.33 -5.45 24.95
CA LEU A 7 -4.19 -4.71 25.47
C LEU A 7 -4.62 -3.62 26.46
N GLU A 8 -5.73 -2.93 26.21
CA GLU A 8 -6.32 -1.96 27.16
C GLU A 8 -6.76 -2.62 28.47
N ILE A 9 -7.43 -3.78 28.39
CA ILE A 9 -7.85 -4.54 29.58
C ILE A 9 -6.62 -5.02 30.36
N VAL A 10 -5.61 -5.54 29.67
CA VAL A 10 -4.36 -6.00 30.29
C VAL A 10 -3.59 -4.86 30.94
N ASP A 11 -3.46 -3.71 30.28
CA ASP A 11 -2.75 -2.55 30.82
C ASP A 11 -3.47 -1.97 32.05
N ARG A 12 -4.81 -1.96 32.05
CA ARG A 12 -5.62 -1.59 33.22
C ARG A 12 -5.37 -2.55 34.39
N GLN A 13 -5.41 -3.86 34.15
CA GLN A 13 -5.25 -4.87 35.19
C GLN A 13 -3.82 -4.94 35.74
N LEU A 14 -2.81 -4.68 34.91
CA LEU A 14 -1.43 -4.53 35.37
C LEU A 14 -1.29 -3.34 36.32
N LYS A 15 -1.96 -2.21 36.05
CA LYS A 15 -1.98 -1.05 36.96
C LYS A 15 -2.69 -1.37 38.28
N ASP A 16 -3.83 -2.06 38.23
CA ASP A 16 -4.61 -2.44 39.42
C ASP A 16 -3.82 -3.42 40.32
N SER A 17 -2.97 -4.25 39.71
CA SER A 17 -2.08 -5.21 40.41
C SER A 17 -0.72 -4.60 40.82
N GLN A 18 -0.57 -3.27 40.79
CA GLN A 18 0.67 -2.53 41.11
C GLN A 18 1.89 -2.86 40.22
N HIS A 19 1.68 -3.41 39.03
CA HIS A 19 2.75 -3.60 38.04
C HIS A 19 2.88 -2.37 37.13
N ARG A 20 4.07 -2.23 36.51
CA ARG A 20 4.27 -1.21 35.47
C ARG A 20 3.35 -1.48 34.27
N PRO A 21 2.87 -0.42 33.58
CA PRO A 21 2.13 -0.57 32.33
C PRO A 21 2.95 -1.28 31.25
N LEU A 22 2.27 -1.74 30.20
CA LEU A 22 2.93 -2.33 29.04
C LEU A 22 3.82 -1.29 28.37
N THR A 23 5.10 -1.63 28.20
CA THR A 23 6.03 -0.79 27.42
C THR A 23 5.76 -0.95 25.92
N SER A 24 6.22 -0.01 25.10
CA SER A 24 6.03 -0.06 23.65
C SER A 24 6.55 -1.38 23.03
N ILE A 25 7.66 -1.92 23.54
CA ILE A 25 8.22 -3.19 23.07
C ILE A 25 7.39 -4.41 23.52
N GLU A 26 6.75 -4.35 24.69
CA GLU A 26 5.86 -5.40 25.18
C GLU A 26 4.54 -5.42 24.39
N VAL A 27 4.01 -4.25 24.02
CA VAL A 27 2.85 -4.11 23.13
C VAL A 27 3.17 -4.70 21.75
N ILE A 28 4.31 -4.32 21.16
CA ILE A 28 4.76 -4.87 19.88
C ILE A 28 4.95 -6.39 19.96
N MET A 29 5.51 -6.88 21.06
CA MET A 29 5.72 -8.32 21.27
C MET A 29 4.41 -9.08 21.41
N LEU A 30 3.45 -8.59 22.19
CA LEU A 30 2.12 -9.20 22.29
C LEU A 30 1.38 -9.16 20.95
N GLY A 31 1.50 -8.07 20.19
CA GLY A 31 0.96 -7.96 18.84
C GLY A 31 1.55 -9.01 17.88
N GLY A 32 2.87 -9.20 17.92
CA GLY A 32 3.55 -10.23 17.13
C GLY A 32 3.17 -11.66 17.54
N VAL A 33 3.04 -11.92 18.84
CA VAL A 33 2.56 -13.21 19.36
C VAL A 33 1.12 -13.48 18.94
N TRP A 34 0.28 -12.44 18.89
CA TRP A 34 -1.10 -12.54 18.40
C TRP A 34 -1.19 -13.00 16.95
N GLN A 35 -0.23 -12.54 16.14
CA GLN A 35 -0.07 -12.84 14.72
C GLN A 35 0.79 -14.10 14.46
N TYR A 36 1.07 -14.90 15.49
CA TYR A 36 1.87 -16.13 15.40
C TYR A 36 3.34 -15.93 14.93
N ARG A 37 3.90 -14.72 15.06
CA ARG A 37 5.28 -14.41 14.66
C ARG A 37 6.32 -15.02 15.62
N THR A 38 7.53 -15.26 15.10
CA THR A 38 8.70 -15.65 15.90
C THR A 38 9.32 -14.45 16.62
N TYR A 39 10.05 -14.66 17.73
CA TYR A 39 10.73 -13.53 18.38
C TYR A 39 11.77 -12.88 17.47
N ASN A 40 12.38 -13.66 16.58
CA ASN A 40 13.31 -13.15 15.58
C ASN A 40 12.61 -12.17 14.62
N GLN A 41 11.42 -12.53 14.12
CA GLN A 41 10.63 -11.65 13.24
C GLN A 41 10.20 -10.37 13.97
N ILE A 42 9.66 -10.50 15.19
CA ILE A 42 9.23 -9.35 16.01
C ILE A 42 10.42 -8.42 16.30
N ALA A 43 11.58 -8.99 16.63
CA ALA A 43 12.80 -8.23 16.92
C ALA A 43 13.28 -7.45 15.69
N LEU A 44 13.38 -8.10 14.54
CA LEU A 44 13.85 -7.50 13.30
C LEU A 44 12.93 -6.37 12.83
N GLU A 45 11.61 -6.55 12.91
CA GLU A 45 10.63 -5.55 12.52
C GLU A 45 10.63 -4.34 13.47
N ALA A 46 10.88 -4.56 14.76
CA ALA A 46 10.89 -3.51 15.77
C ALA A 46 12.27 -2.85 15.96
N GLY A 47 13.30 -3.30 15.24
CA GLY A 47 14.67 -2.78 15.36
C GLY A 47 15.42 -3.23 16.63
N TYR A 48 15.01 -4.33 17.25
CA TYR A 48 15.65 -4.90 18.45
C TYR A 48 16.43 -6.17 18.13
N SER A 49 17.36 -6.56 19.01
CA SER A 49 18.04 -7.84 18.87
C SER A 49 17.12 -9.00 19.32
N PRO A 50 17.09 -10.13 18.60
CA PRO A 50 16.29 -11.28 19.02
C PRO A 50 16.69 -11.84 20.39
N GLY A 51 17.98 -11.71 20.74
CA GLY A 51 18.50 -12.02 22.07
C GLY A 51 17.81 -11.19 23.15
N TYR A 52 17.68 -9.87 22.96
CA TYR A 52 17.03 -8.99 23.92
C TYR A 52 15.55 -9.35 24.17
N LEU A 53 14.79 -9.68 23.13
CA LEU A 53 13.40 -10.12 23.30
C LEU A 53 13.29 -11.45 24.05
N THR A 54 14.17 -12.40 23.76
CA THR A 54 14.09 -13.76 24.32
C THR A 54 14.63 -13.85 25.75
N SER A 55 15.67 -13.10 26.09
CA SER A 55 16.34 -13.20 27.40
C SER A 55 15.90 -12.13 28.41
N VAL A 56 15.33 -11.01 27.96
CA VAL A 56 14.96 -9.88 28.85
C VAL A 56 13.45 -9.63 28.81
N VAL A 57 12.91 -9.28 27.64
CA VAL A 57 11.53 -8.77 27.54
C VAL A 57 10.48 -9.86 27.75
N ALA A 58 10.63 -11.02 27.10
CA ALA A 58 9.62 -12.09 27.16
C ALA A 58 9.49 -12.77 28.53
N PRO A 59 10.59 -13.13 29.24
CA PRO A 59 10.48 -13.74 30.56
C PRO A 59 9.81 -12.81 31.58
N GLU A 60 10.21 -11.53 31.61
CA GLU A 60 9.67 -10.54 32.55
C GLU A 60 8.19 -10.26 32.27
N LEU A 61 7.79 -10.13 31.00
CA LEU A 61 6.39 -9.90 30.63
C LEU A 61 5.51 -11.10 30.99
N TYR A 62 5.91 -12.32 30.65
CA TYR A 62 5.08 -13.49 30.94
C TYR A 62 4.98 -13.78 32.43
N GLN A 63 6.00 -13.46 33.22
CA GLN A 63 5.90 -13.57 34.67
C GLN A 63 4.79 -12.65 35.20
N ARG A 64 4.81 -11.36 34.83
CA ARG A 64 3.79 -10.38 35.25
C ARG A 64 2.39 -10.77 34.77
N LEU A 65 2.27 -11.23 33.52
CA LEU A 65 0.98 -11.71 33.00
C LEU A 65 0.50 -12.98 33.73
N SER A 66 1.42 -13.86 34.14
CA SER A 66 1.06 -15.05 34.91
C SER A 66 0.54 -14.72 36.31
N GLU A 67 1.10 -13.68 36.93
CA GLU A 67 0.66 -13.16 38.23
C GLU A 67 -0.74 -12.55 38.14
N VAL A 68 -1.03 -11.76 37.10
CA VAL A 68 -2.35 -11.13 36.88
C VAL A 68 -3.43 -12.13 36.46
N ILE A 69 -3.09 -13.11 35.61
CA ILE A 69 -4.05 -14.10 35.08
C ILE A 69 -4.23 -15.27 36.06
N GLY A 70 -3.28 -15.47 36.98
CA GLY A 70 -3.27 -16.60 37.93
C GLY A 70 -2.94 -17.96 37.28
N GLN A 71 -2.49 -17.97 36.01
CA GLN A 71 -2.08 -19.16 35.28
C GLN A 71 -0.75 -18.93 34.57
N ARG A 72 0.06 -19.98 34.41
CA ARG A 72 1.36 -19.86 33.75
C ARG A 72 1.22 -19.48 32.27
N VAL A 73 1.63 -18.25 31.95
CA VAL A 73 1.69 -17.70 30.60
C VAL A 73 3.02 -18.07 29.95
N SER A 74 2.96 -18.45 28.69
CA SER A 74 4.07 -18.76 27.81
C SER A 74 3.70 -18.33 26.39
N LYS A 75 4.67 -18.28 25.48
CA LYS A 75 4.39 -17.94 24.08
C LYS A 75 3.26 -18.76 23.44
N LYS A 76 3.18 -20.06 23.75
CA LYS A 76 2.22 -20.97 23.10
C LYS A 76 0.78 -20.80 23.57
N ASN A 77 0.57 -20.34 24.80
CA ASN A 77 -0.76 -20.20 25.41
C ASN A 77 -1.15 -18.74 25.70
N CYS A 78 -0.23 -17.78 25.51
CA CYS A 78 -0.44 -16.35 25.76
C CYS A 78 -1.72 -15.82 25.10
N ARG A 79 -1.90 -16.07 23.80
CA ARG A 79 -3.10 -15.63 23.07
C ARG A 79 -4.39 -16.17 23.69
N VAL A 80 -4.48 -17.49 23.87
CA VAL A 80 -5.70 -18.14 24.38
C VAL A 80 -6.03 -17.67 25.80
N LEU A 81 -5.01 -17.53 26.67
CA LEU A 81 -5.20 -17.08 28.04
C LEU A 81 -5.59 -15.60 28.13
N LEU A 82 -5.05 -14.75 27.27
CA LEU A 82 -5.45 -13.34 27.20
C LEU A 82 -6.87 -13.17 26.64
N GLU A 83 -7.25 -13.93 25.62
CA GLU A 83 -8.62 -13.93 25.08
C GLU A 83 -9.62 -14.38 26.14
N SER A 84 -9.35 -15.49 26.84
CA SER A 84 -10.25 -16.03 27.87
C SER A 84 -10.37 -15.11 29.08
N TYR A 85 -9.25 -14.57 29.56
CA TYR A 85 -9.21 -13.65 30.69
C TYR A 85 -9.96 -12.34 30.39
N ALA A 86 -9.71 -11.75 29.21
CA ALA A 86 -10.35 -10.50 28.84
C ALA A 86 -11.87 -10.67 28.56
N THR A 87 -12.29 -11.86 28.10
CA THR A 87 -13.72 -12.23 27.98
C THR A 87 -14.38 -12.41 29.35
N ALA A 88 -13.68 -13.01 30.32
CA ALA A 88 -14.18 -13.16 31.69
C ALA A 88 -14.32 -11.79 32.40
N GLN A 89 -13.40 -10.86 32.17
CA GLN A 89 -13.45 -9.52 32.73
C GLN A 89 -14.57 -8.66 32.11
N THR A 90 -14.87 -8.82 30.81
CA THR A 90 -16.01 -8.14 30.19
C THR A 90 -17.36 -8.75 30.60
N ALA A 91 -17.41 -10.04 30.93
CA ALA A 91 -18.59 -10.70 31.48
C ALA A 91 -18.86 -10.34 32.96
N ALA A 92 -17.81 -10.04 33.74
CA ALA A 92 -17.95 -9.58 35.13
C ALA A 92 -18.54 -8.17 35.25
N GLU A 93 -18.44 -7.35 34.20
CA GLU A 93 -19.00 -5.99 34.14
C GLU A 93 -20.48 -5.93 33.68
N THR A 94 -21.13 -7.07 33.37
CA THR A 94 -22.53 -7.10 32.89
C THR A 94 -23.40 -8.16 33.57
N ASN A 95 -24.07 -7.81 34.69
CA ASN A 95 -25.46 -8.16 35.09
C ASN A 95 -25.77 -7.85 36.60
N PRO A 96 -27.05 -7.73 37.05
CA PRO A 96 -27.82 -6.48 37.09
C PRO A 96 -28.39 -6.15 38.50
N PHE A 97 -28.74 -4.89 38.78
CA PHE A 97 -29.74 -4.58 39.80
C PHE A 97 -30.68 -3.46 39.32
N GLN A 98 -31.96 -3.80 39.31
CA GLN A 98 -33.10 -2.96 38.93
C GLN A 98 -33.47 -1.92 40.00
N ALA A 99 -34.18 -0.91 39.49
CA ALA A 99 -35.21 -0.08 40.13
C ALA A 99 -34.72 1.10 40.98
N ASP A 100 -34.89 2.31 40.45
CA ASP A 100 -36.06 3.11 40.85
C ASP A 100 -36.32 4.30 39.90
N LEU A 101 -37.56 4.34 39.42
CA LEU A 101 -38.49 5.48 39.32
C LEU A 101 -37.99 6.86 38.82
N VAL A 102 -38.77 7.34 37.84
CA VAL A 102 -39.09 8.72 37.45
C VAL A 102 -38.26 9.35 36.30
N LEU A 103 -38.88 9.35 35.12
CA LEU A 103 -38.67 10.37 34.08
C LEU A 103 -39.22 11.71 34.57
N PRO A 104 -38.53 12.82 34.28
CA PRO A 104 -39.22 13.95 33.68
C PRO A 104 -38.72 14.15 32.25
N GLU A 105 -39.65 14.13 31.33
CA GLU A 105 -39.49 14.68 29.99
C GLU A 105 -39.03 16.13 30.09
N LEU A 106 -37.89 16.46 29.48
CA LEU A 106 -37.62 17.80 28.99
C LEU A 106 -36.89 17.70 27.65
N THR A 107 -37.69 17.91 26.61
CA THR A 107 -37.32 18.54 25.34
C THR A 107 -35.98 19.27 25.35
N GLY A 108 -35.06 18.85 24.48
CA GLY A 108 -33.84 19.57 24.20
C GLY A 108 -33.21 19.05 22.91
N ASN A 109 -33.36 19.84 21.84
CA ASN A 109 -32.71 19.63 20.55
C ASN A 109 -31.19 19.44 20.72
N ALA A 110 -30.68 18.23 20.51
CA ALA A 110 -29.27 18.01 20.22
C ALA A 110 -29.17 17.74 18.72
N ALA A 111 -28.65 18.73 18.00
CA ALA A 111 -28.33 18.65 16.59
C ALA A 111 -27.39 17.46 16.33
N ASN A 112 -27.49 16.94 15.11
CA ASN A 112 -26.57 15.96 14.53
C ASN A 112 -25.11 16.38 14.74
N GLU A 113 -24.44 15.82 15.75
CA GLU A 113 -22.98 15.79 15.80
C GLU A 113 -22.54 14.44 15.21
N THR A 114 -22.19 14.46 13.92
CA THR A 114 -21.38 13.40 13.33
C THR A 114 -20.08 13.31 14.14
N PRO A 115 -19.68 12.13 14.65
CA PRO A 115 -18.43 12.00 15.38
C PRO A 115 -17.28 12.48 14.48
N GLU A 116 -16.51 13.47 14.94
CA GLU A 116 -15.31 13.96 14.25
C GLU A 116 -14.31 12.82 14.13
N ILE A 117 -14.31 12.12 12.99
CA ILE A 117 -13.32 11.10 12.67
C ILE A 117 -12.01 11.84 12.44
N LEU A 118 -11.13 11.86 13.44
CA LEU A 118 -9.77 12.37 13.28
C LEU A 118 -9.09 11.64 12.12
N PRO A 119 -8.47 12.37 11.16
CA PRO A 119 -7.84 11.73 10.02
C PRO A 119 -6.68 10.86 10.49
N CYS A 120 -6.60 9.63 9.99
CA CYS A 120 -5.42 8.79 10.18
C CYS A 120 -4.23 9.38 9.40
N TYR A 121 -3.01 9.13 9.87
CA TYR A 121 -1.81 9.54 9.15
C TYR A 121 -1.83 8.95 7.72
N PRO A 122 -1.65 9.77 6.68
CA PRO A 122 -1.81 9.36 5.28
C PRO A 122 -0.58 8.59 4.80
N SER A 123 -0.41 7.37 5.32
CA SER A 123 0.60 6.41 4.90
C SER A 123 -0.05 5.19 4.23
N GLY A 124 0.48 4.81 3.07
CA GLY A 124 0.05 3.60 2.36
C GLY A 124 -1.30 3.73 1.66
N SER A 125 -2.00 2.61 1.52
CA SER A 125 -3.29 2.55 0.83
C SER A 125 -4.43 3.04 1.72
N ILE A 126 -5.40 3.70 1.07
CA ILE A 126 -6.57 4.24 1.75
C ILE A 126 -7.56 3.09 2.00
N PRO A 127 -8.08 2.89 3.23
CA PRO A 127 -9.10 1.87 3.51
C PRO A 127 -10.39 2.08 2.70
N ILE A 128 -11.15 1.00 2.43
CA ILE A 128 -12.38 1.04 1.62
C ILE A 128 -13.39 2.06 2.18
N ASN A 129 -13.58 2.08 3.50
CA ASN A 129 -14.57 2.94 4.16
C ASN A 129 -14.02 4.32 4.56
N SER A 130 -12.85 4.71 4.05
CA SER A 130 -12.24 5.99 4.42
C SER A 130 -12.94 7.15 3.71
N PRO A 131 -13.36 8.21 4.43
CA PRO A 131 -13.96 9.40 3.82
C PRO A 131 -12.95 10.21 3.00
N PHE A 132 -11.65 9.96 3.18
CA PHE A 132 -10.56 10.67 2.49
C PHE A 132 -10.25 10.11 1.09
N TYR A 133 -10.97 9.08 0.62
CA TYR A 133 -10.84 8.62 -0.76
C TYR A 133 -11.66 9.48 -1.72
N LEU A 134 -10.98 10.14 -2.67
CA LEU A 134 -11.65 10.76 -3.80
C LEU A 134 -11.92 9.73 -4.88
N GLU A 135 -13.20 9.52 -5.18
CA GLU A 135 -13.63 8.64 -6.26
C GLU A 135 -13.30 9.26 -7.61
N ARG A 136 -12.65 8.48 -8.48
CA ARG A 136 -12.32 8.87 -9.85
C ARG A 136 -13.39 8.33 -10.78
N SER A 137 -14.59 8.92 -10.71
CA SER A 137 -15.83 8.35 -11.24
C SER A 137 -15.72 7.78 -12.65
N SER A 138 -15.13 8.52 -13.59
CA SER A 138 -15.00 8.08 -15.00
C SER A 138 -14.06 6.88 -15.17
N LEU A 139 -12.94 6.88 -14.46
CA LEU A 139 -11.92 5.83 -14.54
C LEU A 139 -12.37 4.58 -13.80
N GLU A 140 -12.94 4.74 -12.60
CA GLU A 140 -13.46 3.63 -11.81
C GLU A 140 -14.63 2.94 -12.49
N GLU A 141 -15.54 3.70 -13.12
CA GLU A 141 -16.64 3.12 -13.88
C GLU A 141 -16.14 2.24 -15.04
N GLN A 142 -15.15 2.72 -15.79
CA GLN A 142 -14.53 1.92 -16.87
C GLN A 142 -13.93 0.61 -16.32
N VAL A 143 -13.25 0.68 -15.19
CA VAL A 143 -12.65 -0.48 -14.51
C VAL A 143 -13.72 -1.47 -14.03
N TYR A 144 -14.80 -0.99 -13.41
CA TYR A 144 -15.90 -1.82 -12.95
C TYR A 144 -16.70 -2.45 -14.08
N GLN A 145 -16.78 -1.81 -15.25
CA GLN A 145 -17.37 -2.44 -16.44
C GLN A 145 -16.43 -3.47 -17.05
N GLU A 146 -15.12 -3.21 -17.07
CA GLU A 146 -14.14 -4.13 -17.61
C GLU A 146 -14.06 -5.43 -16.79
N ILE A 147 -14.05 -5.34 -15.46
CA ILE A 147 -13.93 -6.53 -14.59
C ILE A 147 -15.11 -7.50 -14.72
N LYS A 148 -16.26 -7.04 -15.21
CA LYS A 148 -17.42 -7.89 -15.49
C LYS A 148 -17.22 -8.77 -16.73
N LYS A 149 -16.38 -8.35 -17.68
CA LYS A 149 -16.17 -9.07 -18.95
C LYS A 149 -15.45 -10.41 -18.73
N PRO A 150 -15.82 -11.48 -19.45
CA PRO A 150 -15.14 -12.77 -19.38
C PRO A 150 -13.65 -12.63 -19.74
N GLY A 151 -12.77 -13.22 -18.92
CA GLY A 151 -11.33 -13.20 -19.18
C GLY A 151 -10.68 -11.81 -19.07
N ALA A 152 -11.28 -10.83 -18.37
CA ALA A 152 -10.77 -9.46 -18.34
C ALA A 152 -9.32 -9.36 -17.82
N LEU A 153 -8.57 -8.40 -18.37
CA LEU A 153 -7.24 -8.00 -17.90
C LEU A 153 -7.20 -6.49 -17.74
N ILE A 154 -6.94 -6.03 -16.51
CA ILE A 154 -6.84 -4.61 -16.15
C ILE A 154 -5.41 -4.34 -15.69
N ARG A 155 -4.81 -3.28 -16.21
CA ARG A 155 -3.42 -2.91 -15.88
C ARG A 155 -3.37 -1.52 -15.28
N ILE A 156 -3.09 -1.44 -13.99
CA ILE A 156 -2.95 -0.17 -13.28
C ILE A 156 -1.49 0.23 -13.32
N LYS A 157 -1.21 1.39 -13.94
CA LYS A 157 0.13 1.96 -14.07
C LYS A 157 0.17 3.39 -13.57
N ALA A 158 1.14 3.69 -12.71
CA ALA A 158 1.45 5.04 -12.26
C ALA A 158 2.75 5.05 -11.46
N PRO A 159 3.39 6.21 -11.25
CA PRO A 159 4.45 6.37 -10.26
C PRO A 159 4.03 5.87 -8.88
N ARG A 160 4.99 5.66 -7.97
CA ARG A 160 4.68 5.32 -6.59
C ARG A 160 3.81 6.41 -5.96
N GLU A 161 3.04 6.04 -4.94
CA GLU A 161 2.26 7.01 -4.14
C GLU A 161 1.14 7.76 -4.90
N MET A 162 0.72 7.26 -6.06
CA MET A 162 -0.42 7.78 -6.84
C MET A 162 -1.77 7.16 -6.47
N GLY A 163 -1.82 6.25 -5.49
CA GLY A 163 -3.07 5.59 -5.06
C GLY A 163 -3.42 4.29 -5.81
N LYS A 164 -2.43 3.63 -6.45
CA LYS A 164 -2.63 2.36 -7.18
C LYS A 164 -3.26 1.26 -6.31
N THR A 165 -2.65 0.98 -5.16
CA THR A 165 -3.17 -0.02 -4.21
C THR A 165 -4.52 0.40 -3.63
N SER A 166 -4.75 1.70 -3.43
CA SER A 166 -6.07 2.20 -3.02
C SER A 166 -7.14 1.83 -4.05
N LEU A 167 -6.91 2.09 -5.34
CA LEU A 167 -7.82 1.69 -6.42
C LEU A 167 -7.99 0.15 -6.47
N LEU A 168 -6.89 -0.60 -6.34
CA LEU A 168 -6.95 -2.06 -6.33
C LEU A 168 -7.91 -2.60 -5.27
N LEU A 169 -7.86 -2.07 -4.04
CA LEU A 169 -8.76 -2.48 -2.96
C LEU A 169 -10.24 -2.26 -3.33
N ARG A 170 -10.58 -1.20 -4.07
CA ARG A 170 -11.97 -0.94 -4.51
C ARG A 170 -12.40 -1.92 -5.60
N ILE A 171 -11.50 -2.29 -6.50
CA ILE A 171 -11.78 -3.31 -7.53
C ILE A 171 -12.08 -4.66 -6.88
N LEU A 172 -11.27 -5.04 -5.88
CA LEU A 172 -11.49 -6.29 -5.14
C LEU A 172 -12.79 -6.24 -4.33
N ASP A 173 -13.07 -5.12 -3.65
CA ASP A 173 -14.33 -4.92 -2.94
C ASP A 173 -15.55 -4.98 -3.89
N HIS A 174 -15.47 -4.36 -5.06
CA HIS A 174 -16.50 -4.45 -6.09
C HIS A 174 -16.69 -5.90 -6.57
N GLY A 175 -15.59 -6.64 -6.78
CA GLY A 175 -15.62 -8.06 -7.13
C GLY A 175 -16.31 -8.92 -6.06
N ASN A 176 -15.98 -8.70 -4.78
CA ASN A 176 -16.63 -9.36 -3.66
C ASN A 176 -18.13 -9.06 -3.62
N ARG A 177 -18.54 -7.80 -3.88
CA ARG A 177 -19.95 -7.41 -3.99
C ARG A 177 -20.68 -8.08 -5.17
N LEU A 178 -19.98 -8.44 -6.24
CA LEU A 178 -20.50 -9.24 -7.35
C LEU A 178 -20.53 -10.76 -7.05
N GLY A 179 -20.01 -11.20 -5.90
CA GLY A 179 -19.91 -12.62 -5.53
C GLY A 179 -18.73 -13.35 -6.18
N TYR A 180 -17.74 -12.62 -6.70
CA TYR A 180 -16.53 -13.22 -7.27
C TYR A 180 -15.56 -13.60 -6.17
N HIS A 181 -14.75 -14.64 -6.41
CA HIS A 181 -13.60 -14.91 -5.57
C HIS A 181 -12.52 -13.86 -5.84
N THR A 182 -11.88 -13.35 -4.78
CA THR A 182 -10.79 -12.38 -4.91
C THR A 182 -9.54 -12.91 -4.25
N VAL A 183 -8.43 -12.87 -4.98
CA VAL A 183 -7.09 -13.20 -4.49
C VAL A 183 -6.18 -12.03 -4.77
N SER A 184 -5.47 -11.55 -3.76
CA SER A 184 -4.56 -10.42 -3.86
C SER A 184 -3.17 -10.82 -3.38
N LEU A 185 -2.17 -10.67 -4.24
CA LEU A 185 -0.79 -11.01 -3.95
C LEU A 185 0.08 -9.77 -4.09
N ASN A 186 0.75 -9.38 -3.01
CA ASN A 186 1.75 -8.32 -3.06
C ASN A 186 3.14 -8.94 -3.25
N LEU A 187 3.77 -8.64 -4.38
CA LEU A 187 5.07 -9.23 -4.71
C LEU A 187 6.25 -8.65 -3.91
N GLU A 188 6.07 -7.53 -3.21
CA GLU A 188 7.05 -6.99 -2.27
C GLU A 188 7.25 -7.90 -1.04
N GLN A 189 6.26 -8.73 -0.72
CA GLN A 189 6.32 -9.67 0.41
C GLN A 189 7.06 -10.98 0.05
N VAL A 190 7.47 -11.14 -1.20
CA VAL A 190 8.09 -12.38 -1.69
C VAL A 190 9.59 -12.33 -1.47
N GLU A 191 10.15 -13.41 -0.95
CA GLU A 191 11.59 -13.54 -0.78
C GLU A 191 12.33 -13.44 -2.14
N GLN A 192 13.44 -12.71 -2.19
CA GLN A 192 14.22 -12.54 -3.42
C GLN A 192 14.70 -13.87 -4.02
N GLY A 193 14.94 -14.89 -3.19
CA GLY A 193 15.30 -16.23 -3.65
C GLY A 193 14.19 -16.85 -4.53
N ILE A 194 12.93 -16.67 -4.13
CA ILE A 194 11.77 -17.15 -4.88
C ILE A 194 11.58 -16.33 -6.17
N LEU A 195 11.71 -14.99 -6.09
CA LEU A 195 11.60 -14.11 -7.27
C LEU A 195 12.73 -14.31 -8.30
N SER A 196 13.84 -14.95 -7.91
CA SER A 196 14.96 -15.24 -8.80
C SER A 196 14.79 -16.53 -9.60
N ASN A 197 13.82 -17.39 -9.26
CA ASN A 197 13.61 -18.68 -9.91
C ASN A 197 12.16 -18.85 -10.38
N LEU A 198 11.95 -18.98 -11.69
CA LEU A 198 10.62 -19.08 -12.28
C LEU A 198 9.79 -20.25 -11.71
N ASN A 199 10.39 -21.43 -11.54
CA ASN A 199 9.68 -22.60 -11.02
C ASN A 199 9.22 -22.36 -9.58
N GLN A 200 10.12 -21.89 -8.71
CA GLN A 200 9.78 -21.56 -7.33
C GLN A 200 8.72 -20.46 -7.26
N PHE A 201 8.85 -19.42 -8.08
CA PHE A 201 7.88 -18.33 -8.16
C PHE A 201 6.49 -18.82 -8.58
N LEU A 202 6.39 -19.64 -9.63
CA LEU A 202 5.09 -20.15 -10.09
C LEU A 202 4.47 -21.14 -9.09
N ARG A 203 5.27 -21.98 -8.42
CA ARG A 203 4.79 -22.82 -7.31
C ARG A 203 4.29 -21.98 -6.15
N TRP A 204 5.03 -20.95 -5.76
CA TRP A 204 4.62 -19.99 -4.73
C TRP A 204 3.31 -19.29 -5.12
N LEU A 205 3.20 -18.81 -6.36
CA LEU A 205 1.99 -18.17 -6.89
C LEU A 205 0.78 -19.10 -6.76
N CYS A 206 0.90 -20.32 -7.29
CA CYS A 206 -0.17 -21.31 -7.28
C CYS A 206 -0.58 -21.73 -5.86
N ALA A 207 0.38 -21.91 -4.95
CA ALA A 207 0.12 -22.25 -3.56
C ALA A 207 -0.63 -21.14 -2.82
N ASN A 208 -0.20 -19.88 -2.99
CA ASN A 208 -0.84 -18.74 -2.32
C ASN A 208 -2.26 -18.50 -2.83
N ILE A 209 -2.50 -18.69 -4.13
CA ILE A 209 -3.84 -18.61 -4.71
C ILE A 209 -4.74 -19.69 -4.10
N ALA A 210 -4.28 -20.94 -4.06
CA ALA A 210 -5.03 -22.03 -3.43
C ALA A 210 -5.35 -21.73 -1.96
N HIS A 211 -4.38 -21.24 -1.19
CA HIS A 211 -4.58 -20.87 0.21
C HIS A 211 -5.59 -19.74 0.41
N GLN A 212 -5.53 -18.67 -0.39
CA GLN A 212 -6.50 -17.57 -0.30
C GLN A 212 -7.91 -17.99 -0.74
N LEU A 213 -8.01 -18.98 -1.64
CA LEU A 213 -9.27 -19.65 -1.99
C LEU A 213 -9.74 -20.68 -0.95
N GLN A 214 -9.03 -20.82 0.18
CA GLN A 214 -9.30 -21.81 1.23
C GLN A 214 -9.28 -23.25 0.71
N ARG A 215 -8.39 -23.53 -0.26
CA ARG A 215 -8.15 -24.85 -0.85
C ARG A 215 -6.77 -25.37 -0.46
N LYS A 216 -6.61 -26.70 -0.47
CA LYS A 216 -5.31 -27.34 -0.23
C LYS A 216 -4.45 -27.18 -1.48
N PRO A 217 -3.21 -26.71 -1.41
CA PRO A 217 -2.33 -26.68 -2.58
C PRO A 217 -1.94 -28.13 -2.95
N MET A 218 -2.42 -28.61 -4.10
CA MET A 218 -2.12 -29.95 -4.63
C MET A 218 -1.00 -29.91 -5.69
N LEU A 219 0.05 -29.12 -5.42
CA LEU A 219 1.10 -28.92 -6.42
C LEU A 219 1.85 -30.21 -6.75
N ASP A 220 2.13 -31.08 -5.78
CA ASP A 220 2.91 -32.29 -6.06
C ASP A 220 2.19 -33.30 -6.97
N GLU A 221 0.87 -33.21 -7.08
CA GLU A 221 0.06 -34.09 -7.96
C GLU A 221 -0.08 -33.53 -9.38
N TYR A 222 -0.16 -32.21 -9.52
CA TYR A 222 -0.42 -31.52 -10.79
C TYR A 222 0.84 -30.90 -11.42
N TRP A 223 1.97 -30.92 -10.70
CA TRP A 223 3.20 -30.27 -11.14
C TRP A 223 4.18 -31.25 -11.75
N ASP A 224 4.20 -31.30 -13.07
CA ASP A 224 5.17 -32.07 -13.83
C ASP A 224 6.42 -31.23 -14.12
N GLU A 225 7.61 -31.72 -13.76
CA GLU A 225 8.87 -31.02 -14.04
C GLU A 225 9.31 -31.17 -15.51
N ASP A 226 8.93 -32.28 -16.18
CA ASP A 226 9.31 -32.59 -17.56
C ASP A 226 8.54 -31.72 -18.57
N LEU A 227 7.29 -31.32 -18.24
CA LEU A 227 6.50 -30.37 -19.04
C LEU A 227 6.97 -28.92 -18.89
N GLY A 228 7.73 -28.63 -17.85
CA GLY A 228 8.19 -27.29 -17.50
C GLY A 228 7.15 -26.44 -16.76
N SER A 229 7.65 -25.56 -15.90
CA SER A 229 6.85 -24.80 -14.93
C SER A 229 5.72 -23.95 -15.52
N LYS A 230 5.86 -23.43 -16.74
CA LYS A 230 4.82 -22.62 -17.42
C LYS A 230 3.59 -23.47 -17.80
N ILE A 231 3.81 -24.67 -18.33
CA ILE A 231 2.73 -25.57 -18.71
C ILE A 231 2.09 -26.13 -17.44
N SER A 232 2.89 -26.58 -16.47
CA SER A 232 2.41 -27.15 -15.21
C SER A 232 1.56 -26.15 -14.40
N SER A 233 1.98 -24.88 -14.33
CA SER A 233 1.14 -23.83 -13.72
C SER A 233 -0.15 -23.58 -14.49
N THR A 234 -0.12 -23.61 -15.83
CA THR A 234 -1.33 -23.41 -16.65
C THR A 234 -2.33 -24.56 -16.45
N LEU A 235 -1.86 -25.81 -16.43
CA LEU A 235 -2.69 -26.99 -16.14
C LEU A 235 -3.25 -26.95 -14.73
N TYR A 236 -2.43 -26.57 -13.73
CA TYR A 236 -2.89 -26.40 -12.35
C TYR A 236 -4.01 -25.35 -12.24
N PHE A 237 -3.89 -24.21 -12.94
CA PHE A 237 -4.95 -23.22 -12.97
C PHE A 237 -6.21 -23.79 -13.62
N GLN A 238 -6.08 -24.45 -14.76
CA GLN A 238 -7.22 -24.94 -15.53
C GLN A 238 -7.94 -26.09 -14.83
N ASP A 239 -7.22 -27.17 -14.54
CA ASP A 239 -7.77 -28.47 -14.14
C ASP A 239 -8.00 -28.58 -12.63
N TYR A 240 -7.46 -27.66 -11.84
CA TYR A 240 -7.64 -27.62 -10.39
C TYR A 240 -8.32 -26.32 -9.94
N LEU A 241 -7.67 -25.16 -10.09
CA LEU A 241 -8.19 -23.92 -9.48
C LEU A 241 -9.49 -23.44 -10.12
N LEU A 242 -9.56 -23.37 -11.45
CA LEU A 242 -10.70 -22.82 -12.19
C LEU A 242 -11.83 -23.85 -12.37
N ASP A 243 -11.53 -25.14 -12.33
CA ASP A 243 -12.53 -26.20 -12.35
C ASP A 243 -13.32 -26.25 -11.03
N LEU A 244 -12.63 -26.08 -9.89
CA LEU A 244 -13.22 -26.13 -8.55
C LEU A 244 -14.06 -24.90 -8.14
N ILE A 245 -14.09 -23.85 -8.95
CA ILE A 245 -14.84 -22.61 -8.65
C ILE A 245 -16.02 -22.46 -9.61
N ASP A 246 -17.18 -22.15 -9.05
CA ASP A 246 -18.41 -21.90 -9.82
C ASP A 246 -18.55 -20.43 -10.21
N THR A 247 -17.86 -19.53 -9.50
CA THR A 247 -17.87 -18.09 -9.76
C THR A 247 -16.52 -17.60 -10.28
N PRO A 248 -16.48 -16.46 -10.99
CA PRO A 248 -15.23 -15.88 -11.47
C PRO A 248 -14.23 -15.58 -10.35
N LEU A 249 -12.95 -15.69 -10.68
CA LEU A 249 -11.82 -15.37 -9.82
C LEU A 249 -11.13 -14.09 -10.30
N ILE A 250 -11.07 -13.08 -9.44
CA ILE A 250 -10.17 -11.94 -9.60
C ILE A 250 -8.83 -12.26 -8.96
N LEU A 251 -7.80 -12.42 -9.78
CA LEU A 251 -6.41 -12.49 -9.36
C LEU A 251 -5.75 -11.12 -9.54
N ALA A 252 -5.47 -10.48 -8.41
CA ALA A 252 -4.73 -9.23 -8.32
C ALA A 252 -3.27 -9.47 -7.97
N LEU A 253 -2.38 -8.92 -8.79
CA LEU A 253 -0.95 -8.91 -8.57
C LEU A 253 -0.53 -7.45 -8.31
N ASP A 254 -0.17 -7.15 -7.07
CA ASP A 254 0.33 -5.84 -6.64
C ASP A 254 1.87 -5.80 -6.66
N GLU A 255 2.42 -4.61 -6.91
CA GLU A 255 3.86 -4.36 -7.04
C GLU A 255 4.59 -5.32 -8.00
N VAL A 256 4.00 -5.58 -9.18
CA VAL A 256 4.63 -6.41 -10.24
C VAL A 256 5.99 -5.88 -10.70
N SER A 257 6.29 -4.62 -10.40
CA SER A 257 7.60 -4.01 -10.57
C SER A 257 8.74 -4.75 -9.84
N GLN A 258 8.47 -5.55 -8.81
CA GLN A 258 9.51 -6.36 -8.15
C GLN A 258 10.07 -7.44 -9.08
N ILE A 259 9.24 -8.04 -9.95
CA ILE A 259 9.69 -9.05 -10.92
C ILE A 259 10.64 -8.43 -11.95
N PHE A 260 10.50 -7.13 -12.23
CA PHE A 260 11.35 -6.43 -13.19
C PHE A 260 12.83 -6.40 -12.77
N GLU A 261 13.12 -6.49 -11.47
CA GLU A 261 14.49 -6.62 -10.95
C GLU A 261 15.10 -8.01 -11.25
N HIS A 262 14.28 -8.97 -11.69
CA HIS A 262 14.67 -10.34 -12.05
C HIS A 262 14.33 -10.64 -13.52
N PRO A 263 15.17 -10.21 -14.49
CA PRO A 263 14.87 -10.29 -15.92
C PRO A 263 14.55 -11.71 -16.43
N GLN A 264 15.15 -12.74 -15.84
CA GLN A 264 14.88 -14.13 -16.22
C GLN A 264 13.43 -14.54 -15.92
N VAL A 265 12.93 -14.22 -14.72
CA VAL A 265 11.54 -14.51 -14.35
C VAL A 265 10.58 -13.59 -15.09
N ALA A 266 10.90 -12.30 -15.24
CA ALA A 266 10.07 -11.35 -15.98
C ALA A 266 9.83 -11.77 -17.44
N LYS A 267 10.89 -12.24 -18.14
CA LYS A 267 10.80 -12.67 -19.53
C LYS A 267 9.85 -13.85 -19.75
N ASP A 268 9.65 -14.70 -18.75
CA ASP A 268 8.79 -15.88 -18.88
C ASP A 268 7.40 -15.69 -18.25
N PHE A 269 7.33 -15.03 -17.09
CA PHE A 269 6.08 -14.84 -16.36
C PHE A 269 5.15 -13.81 -17.00
N LEU A 270 5.70 -12.72 -17.52
CA LEU A 270 4.88 -11.67 -18.13
C LEU A 270 4.16 -12.15 -19.41
N PRO A 271 4.81 -12.89 -20.35
CA PRO A 271 4.09 -13.55 -21.43
C PRO A 271 3.06 -14.58 -20.96
N LEU A 272 3.30 -15.27 -19.84
CA LEU A 272 2.36 -16.25 -19.31
C LEU A 272 1.02 -15.60 -18.92
N LEU A 273 1.04 -14.44 -18.25
CA LEU A 273 -0.17 -13.67 -17.95
C LEU A 273 -0.94 -13.29 -19.22
N ARG A 274 -0.22 -12.91 -20.28
CA ARG A 274 -0.83 -12.64 -21.59
C ARG A 274 -1.43 -13.90 -22.20
N SER A 275 -0.75 -15.04 -22.10
CA SER A 275 -1.26 -16.32 -22.60
C SER A 275 -2.59 -16.67 -21.93
N TRP A 276 -2.67 -16.56 -20.60
CA TRP A 276 -3.93 -16.81 -19.85
C TRP A 276 -5.06 -15.88 -20.27
N TYR A 277 -4.76 -14.59 -20.50
CA TYR A 277 -5.74 -13.64 -21.05
C TYR A 277 -6.24 -14.05 -22.44
N GLU A 278 -5.35 -14.47 -23.34
CA GLU A 278 -5.72 -14.92 -24.69
C GLU A 278 -6.44 -16.28 -24.70
N GLU A 279 -6.16 -17.17 -23.74
CA GLU A 279 -6.94 -18.39 -23.53
C GLU A 279 -8.37 -18.08 -23.07
N GLY A 280 -8.58 -17.02 -22.29
CA GLY A 280 -9.91 -16.54 -21.91
C GLY A 280 -10.81 -16.20 -23.09
N LYS A 281 -10.24 -15.85 -24.25
CA LYS A 281 -11.04 -15.60 -25.47
C LYS A 281 -11.47 -16.88 -26.18
N ARG A 282 -10.80 -18.00 -25.91
CA ARG A 282 -10.98 -19.29 -26.61
C ARG A 282 -11.72 -20.32 -25.75
N LEU A 283 -11.39 -20.39 -24.47
CA LEU A 283 -11.83 -21.45 -23.56
C LEU A 283 -12.75 -20.88 -22.46
N PRO A 284 -13.96 -21.43 -22.28
CA PRO A 284 -14.89 -20.98 -21.23
C PRO A 284 -14.34 -21.09 -19.80
N ILE A 285 -13.46 -22.05 -19.53
CA ILE A 285 -12.86 -22.19 -18.20
C ILE A 285 -11.95 -21.00 -17.85
N TRP A 286 -11.17 -20.50 -18.82
CA TRP A 286 -10.33 -19.32 -18.67
C TRP A 286 -11.15 -18.02 -18.64
N GLN A 287 -12.38 -18.04 -19.15
CA GLN A 287 -13.33 -16.94 -18.95
C GLN A 287 -13.75 -16.76 -17.49
N LYS A 288 -13.42 -17.67 -16.58
CA LYS A 288 -13.62 -17.47 -15.13
C LYS A 288 -12.53 -16.60 -14.52
N LEU A 289 -11.34 -16.52 -15.11
CA LEU A 289 -10.24 -15.71 -14.58
C LEU A 289 -10.41 -14.22 -14.95
N ARG A 290 -10.14 -13.34 -13.99
CA ARG A 290 -10.01 -11.89 -14.18
C ARG A 290 -8.64 -11.49 -13.62
N LEU A 291 -7.84 -10.81 -14.41
CA LEU A 291 -6.49 -10.41 -14.04
C LEU A 291 -6.46 -8.91 -13.74
N VAL A 292 -5.89 -8.53 -12.60
CA VAL A 292 -5.56 -7.14 -12.26
C VAL A 292 -4.06 -7.05 -11.98
N VAL A 293 -3.34 -6.31 -12.79
CA VAL A 293 -1.87 -6.18 -12.70
C VAL A 293 -1.52 -4.75 -12.35
N VAL A 294 -0.92 -4.55 -11.18
CA VAL A 294 -0.47 -3.24 -10.71
C VAL A 294 1.05 -3.16 -10.83
N HIS A 295 1.54 -2.13 -11.50
CA HIS A 295 2.97 -1.88 -11.60
C HIS A 295 3.28 -0.38 -11.48
N SER A 296 4.42 -0.10 -10.87
CA SER A 296 5.04 1.22 -10.82
C SER A 296 5.81 1.49 -12.11
N THR A 297 5.64 2.70 -12.67
CA THR A 297 6.31 3.11 -13.93
C THR A 297 7.79 3.46 -13.74
N GLU A 298 8.26 3.60 -12.50
CA GLU A 298 9.61 4.06 -12.16
C GLU A 298 10.71 3.07 -12.55
N ILE A 299 10.41 1.76 -12.55
CA ILE A 299 11.38 0.71 -12.87
C ILE A 299 11.29 0.40 -14.36
N TYR A 300 12.21 1.00 -15.13
CA TYR A 300 12.33 0.73 -16.57
C TYR A 300 13.07 -0.59 -16.80
N VAL A 301 12.38 -1.58 -17.33
CA VAL A 301 13.00 -2.74 -17.98
C VAL A 301 12.73 -2.65 -19.48
N PRO A 302 13.77 -2.71 -20.33
CA PRO A 302 13.59 -2.90 -21.76
C PRO A 302 13.07 -4.32 -21.99
N LEU A 303 11.77 -4.51 -21.80
CA LEU A 303 11.07 -5.71 -22.23
C LEU A 303 10.81 -5.58 -23.72
N GLU A 304 11.08 -6.64 -24.48
CA GLU A 304 10.74 -6.68 -25.90
C GLU A 304 9.24 -6.44 -26.07
N LEU A 305 8.88 -5.48 -26.94
CA LEU A 305 7.51 -5.01 -27.17
C LEU A 305 6.49 -6.15 -27.39
N ASN A 306 6.93 -7.29 -27.93
CA ASN A 306 6.05 -8.40 -28.28
C ASN A 306 5.81 -9.39 -27.11
N GLN A 307 6.65 -9.36 -26.08
CA GLN A 307 6.62 -10.32 -24.96
C GLN A 307 5.89 -9.79 -23.72
N SER A 308 5.43 -8.55 -23.77
CA SER A 308 4.85 -7.87 -22.63
C SER A 308 3.32 -8.00 -22.56
N PRO A 309 2.73 -8.36 -21.40
CA PRO A 309 1.29 -8.26 -21.16
C PRO A 309 0.84 -6.79 -21.10
N PHE A 310 1.78 -5.84 -21.11
CA PHE A 310 1.50 -4.40 -21.08
C PHE A 310 0.97 -3.83 -22.41
N ASN A 311 0.72 -4.67 -23.42
CA ASN A 311 0.10 -4.29 -24.69
C ASN A 311 -1.33 -4.83 -24.89
N VAL A 312 -1.87 -5.59 -23.92
CA VAL A 312 -3.22 -6.17 -23.97
C VAL A 312 -4.04 -5.79 -22.74
N GLY A 313 -5.37 -5.94 -22.80
CA GLY A 313 -6.27 -5.54 -21.71
C GLY A 313 -6.40 -4.01 -21.54
N LEU A 314 -7.20 -3.58 -20.57
CA LEU A 314 -7.47 -2.17 -20.29
C LEU A 314 -6.30 -1.51 -19.55
N PRO A 315 -5.59 -0.53 -20.16
CA PRO A 315 -4.62 0.27 -19.43
C PRO A 315 -5.32 1.35 -18.61
N VAL A 316 -5.05 1.36 -17.30
CA VAL A 316 -5.53 2.35 -16.35
C VAL A 316 -4.34 3.16 -15.87
N GLN A 317 -4.26 4.42 -16.31
CA GLN A 317 -3.22 5.34 -15.87
C GLN A 317 -3.79 6.26 -14.79
N LEU A 318 -3.15 6.33 -13.63
CA LEU A 318 -3.57 7.25 -12.59
C LEU A 318 -2.90 8.60 -12.79
N ASP A 319 -3.73 9.62 -13.01
CA ASP A 319 -3.30 11.00 -13.08
C ASP A 319 -3.27 11.67 -11.72
N ASN A 320 -2.62 12.83 -11.68
CA ASN A 320 -2.62 13.75 -10.55
C ASN A 320 -4.01 14.35 -10.33
N PHE A 321 -4.29 14.79 -9.12
CA PHE A 321 -5.51 15.52 -8.82
C PHE A 321 -5.55 16.88 -9.54
N SER A 322 -6.73 17.23 -10.01
CA SER A 322 -7.12 18.57 -10.43
C SER A 322 -7.27 19.50 -9.24
N GLN A 323 -7.32 20.80 -9.52
CA GLN A 323 -7.53 21.82 -8.48
C GLN A 323 -8.87 21.62 -7.75
N ASP A 324 -9.92 21.22 -8.47
CA ASP A 324 -11.24 20.95 -7.88
C ASP A 324 -11.22 19.73 -6.97
N GLU A 325 -10.50 18.67 -7.36
CA GLU A 325 -10.29 17.49 -6.51
C GLU A 325 -9.51 17.84 -5.24
N VAL A 326 -8.45 18.65 -5.32
CA VAL A 326 -7.71 19.12 -4.15
C VAL A 326 -8.62 19.92 -3.20
N GLN A 327 -9.47 20.78 -3.75
CA GLN A 327 -10.45 21.54 -2.95
C GLN A 327 -11.45 20.63 -2.25
N GLN A 328 -12.02 19.64 -2.97
CA GLN A 328 -12.95 18.67 -2.39
C GLN A 328 -12.29 17.84 -1.28
N LEU A 329 -11.02 17.47 -1.46
CA LEU A 329 -10.29 16.74 -0.43
C LEU A 329 -10.04 17.62 0.80
N ALA A 330 -9.67 18.89 0.61
CA ALA A 330 -9.48 19.83 1.72
C ALA A 330 -10.75 19.99 2.58
N GLN A 331 -11.92 20.05 1.94
CA GLN A 331 -13.21 20.06 2.64
C GLN A 331 -13.45 18.78 3.46
N ARG A 332 -13.08 17.60 2.93
CA ARG A 332 -13.17 16.32 3.66
C ARG A 332 -12.23 16.26 4.86
N TYR A 333 -11.11 16.99 4.81
CA TYR A 333 -10.19 17.17 5.93
C TYR A 333 -10.63 18.26 6.92
N GLY A 334 -11.80 18.88 6.73
CA GLY A 334 -12.33 19.91 7.62
C GLY A 334 -11.61 21.26 7.53
N LEU A 335 -10.99 21.57 6.38
CA LEU A 335 -10.34 22.85 6.17
C LEU A 335 -11.32 23.90 5.63
N ASP A 336 -11.41 25.04 6.31
CA ASP A 336 -12.29 26.17 5.98
C ASP A 336 -11.75 27.03 4.83
N TRP A 337 -11.33 26.43 3.72
CA TRP A 337 -10.82 27.19 2.57
C TRP A 337 -11.95 27.89 1.82
N ILE A 338 -11.86 29.21 1.73
CA ILE A 338 -12.84 30.05 1.05
C ILE A 338 -12.33 30.34 -0.36
N GLY A 339 -12.88 29.64 -1.35
CA GLY A 339 -12.50 29.77 -2.75
C GLY A 339 -11.45 28.73 -3.18
N LEU A 340 -10.65 29.05 -4.21
CA LEU A 340 -9.73 28.11 -4.86
C LEU A 340 -8.26 28.52 -4.72
N GLU A 341 -7.93 29.54 -3.92
CA GLU A 341 -6.59 30.14 -3.89
C GLU A 341 -5.59 29.23 -3.16
N GLU A 342 -5.95 28.67 -2.01
CA GLU A 342 -5.13 27.71 -1.27
C GLU A 342 -4.89 26.44 -2.09
N ALA A 343 -5.94 25.93 -2.73
CA ALA A 343 -5.84 24.81 -3.66
C ALA A 343 -4.92 25.14 -4.85
N ARG A 344 -4.98 26.38 -5.38
CA ARG A 344 -4.09 26.85 -6.46
C ARG A 344 -2.63 26.84 -6.02
N GLN A 345 -2.34 27.33 -4.81
CA GLN A 345 -0.99 27.36 -4.26
C GLN A 345 -0.42 25.95 -4.07
N LEU A 346 -1.23 25.01 -3.55
CA LEU A 346 -0.83 23.60 -3.46
C LEU A 346 -0.65 22.96 -4.83
N MET A 347 -1.50 23.30 -5.80
CA MET A 347 -1.37 22.78 -7.17
C MET A 347 -0.07 23.25 -7.83
N VAL A 348 0.34 24.51 -7.62
CA VAL A 348 1.64 25.01 -8.10
C VAL A 348 2.78 24.26 -7.41
N MET A 349 2.72 24.09 -6.10
CA MET A 349 3.80 23.50 -5.33
C MET A 349 3.94 21.99 -5.55
N LEU A 350 2.84 21.24 -5.56
CA LEU A 350 2.83 19.77 -5.54
C LEU A 350 2.39 19.15 -6.86
N GLY A 351 1.83 19.94 -7.79
CA GLY A 351 1.40 19.47 -9.09
C GLY A 351 0.20 18.51 -9.07
N GLY A 352 -0.53 18.43 -7.95
CA GLY A 352 -1.67 17.53 -7.72
C GLY A 352 -1.30 16.12 -7.27
N HIS A 353 -0.06 15.88 -6.80
CA HIS A 353 0.38 14.54 -6.44
C HIS A 353 -0.42 13.96 -5.25
N PRO A 354 -1.15 12.82 -5.40
CA PRO A 354 -2.10 12.33 -4.41
C PRO A 354 -1.55 12.15 -2.99
N ALA A 355 -0.43 11.45 -2.80
CA ALA A 355 0.12 11.27 -1.45
C ALA A 355 0.63 12.56 -0.81
N LEU A 356 1.32 13.42 -1.56
CA LEU A 356 1.82 14.70 -1.05
C LEU A 356 0.66 15.63 -0.66
N VAL A 357 -0.41 15.66 -1.47
CA VAL A 357 -1.62 16.42 -1.14
C VAL A 357 -2.27 15.88 0.14
N ASN A 358 -2.48 14.57 0.27
CA ASN A 358 -3.05 13.99 1.50
C ASN A 358 -2.18 14.29 2.73
N LEU A 359 -0.86 14.20 2.61
CA LEU A 359 0.08 14.54 3.69
C LEU A 359 -0.03 16.01 4.09
N THR A 360 -0.15 16.91 3.11
CA THR A 360 -0.36 18.34 3.36
C THR A 360 -1.64 18.57 4.15
N LEU A 361 -2.75 18.05 3.64
CA LEU A 361 -4.08 18.29 4.21
C LEU A 361 -4.18 17.68 5.61
N TYR A 362 -3.54 16.54 5.85
CA TYR A 362 -3.42 15.96 7.19
C TYR A 362 -2.75 16.92 8.18
N HIS A 363 -1.57 17.46 7.87
CA HIS A 363 -0.88 18.39 8.79
C HIS A 363 -1.64 19.70 8.97
N LEU A 364 -2.29 20.21 7.92
CA LEU A 364 -3.12 21.42 8.00
C LEU A 364 -4.37 21.18 8.86
N SER A 365 -5.04 20.02 8.72
CA SER A 365 -6.26 19.70 9.48
C SER A 365 -6.02 19.63 10.99
N ARG A 366 -4.80 19.26 11.40
CA ARG A 366 -4.40 19.22 12.81
C ARG A 366 -4.03 20.59 13.38
N LYS A 367 -4.04 21.65 12.56
CA LYS A 367 -3.68 23.03 12.93
C LYS A 367 -2.28 23.15 13.55
N GLU A 368 -1.39 22.21 13.26
CA GLU A 368 0.00 22.20 13.76
C GLU A 368 0.86 23.22 13.01
N ILE A 369 0.55 23.46 11.73
CA ILE A 369 1.34 24.30 10.81
C ILE A 369 0.38 25.05 9.87
N THR A 370 0.73 26.29 9.51
CA THR A 370 -0.02 27.07 8.51
C THR A 370 0.40 26.74 7.08
N LEU A 371 -0.46 26.99 6.09
CA LEU A 371 -0.13 26.75 4.67
C LEU A 371 1.16 27.48 4.25
N SER A 372 1.34 28.74 4.66
CA SER A 372 2.53 29.53 4.33
C SER A 372 3.81 28.90 4.89
N GLN A 373 3.81 28.50 6.17
CA GLN A 373 4.97 27.83 6.80
C GLN A 373 5.27 26.46 6.15
N LEU A 374 4.24 25.74 5.76
CA LEU A 374 4.38 24.46 5.08
C LEU A 374 5.00 24.64 3.69
N LEU A 375 4.54 25.63 2.92
CA LEU A 375 5.10 25.95 1.60
C LEU A 375 6.55 26.43 1.69
N GLU A 376 6.92 27.19 2.72
CA GLU A 376 8.32 27.61 2.96
C GLU A 376 9.24 26.45 3.33
N SER A 377 8.77 25.52 4.17
CA SER A 377 9.54 24.35 4.62
C SER A 377 9.47 23.16 3.65
N ALA A 378 8.53 23.16 2.71
CA ALA A 378 8.30 22.08 1.74
C ALA A 378 9.56 21.63 0.97
N PRO A 379 10.37 22.53 0.38
CA PRO A 379 11.56 22.16 -0.38
C PRO A 379 12.80 21.95 0.50
N THR A 380 12.63 21.66 1.79
CA THR A 380 13.75 21.48 2.73
C THR A 380 13.92 20.01 3.13
N ALA A 381 15.14 19.63 3.53
CA ALA A 381 15.44 18.27 3.99
C ALA A 381 14.75 17.91 5.33
N THR A 382 14.15 18.88 6.01
CA THR A 382 13.38 18.70 7.26
C THR A 382 11.89 18.86 7.06
N GLY A 383 11.44 19.19 5.84
CA GLY A 383 10.03 19.35 5.52
C GLY A 383 9.29 18.01 5.52
N ILE A 384 7.96 18.08 5.53
CA ILE A 384 7.09 16.88 5.55
C ILE A 384 7.33 15.95 4.35
N TYR A 385 7.87 16.46 3.24
CA TYR A 385 8.17 15.69 2.02
C TYR A 385 9.58 15.10 1.96
N ALA A 386 10.38 15.24 3.03
CA ALA A 386 11.80 14.87 3.02
C ALA A 386 12.05 13.43 2.55
N HIS A 387 11.26 12.46 3.03
CA HIS A 387 11.40 11.05 2.66
C HIS A 387 11.15 10.81 1.16
N HIS A 388 10.10 11.42 0.60
CA HIS A 388 9.77 11.34 -0.82
C HIS A 388 10.89 11.91 -1.70
N LEU A 389 11.38 13.10 -1.34
CA LEU A 389 12.45 13.79 -2.05
C LEU A 389 13.79 13.05 -1.95
N GLN A 390 14.10 12.48 -0.79
CA GLN A 390 15.31 11.70 -0.57
C GLN A 390 15.31 10.41 -1.39
N ARG A 391 14.16 9.75 -1.55
CA ARG A 391 14.03 8.57 -2.41
C ARG A 391 14.37 8.90 -3.87
N HIS A 392 13.77 9.96 -4.41
CA HIS A 392 14.10 10.41 -5.77
C HIS A 392 15.57 10.79 -5.91
N TRP A 393 16.13 11.48 -4.90
CA TRP A 393 17.55 11.80 -4.86
C TRP A 393 18.44 10.55 -4.89
N ALA A 394 18.12 9.51 -4.10
CA ALA A 394 18.90 8.28 -4.07
C ALA A 394 18.91 7.57 -5.44
N THR A 395 17.80 7.62 -6.18
CA THR A 395 17.72 7.09 -7.55
C THR A 395 18.54 7.93 -8.53
N LEU A 396 18.42 9.26 -8.48
CA LEU A 396 19.17 10.18 -9.34
C LEU A 396 20.69 10.11 -9.08
N ALA A 397 21.11 9.95 -7.83
CA ALA A 397 22.52 9.81 -7.45
C ALA A 397 23.18 8.56 -8.05
N LYS A 398 22.40 7.49 -8.32
CA LYS A 398 22.90 6.28 -9.01
C LYS A 398 23.02 6.45 -10.52
N GLN A 399 22.40 7.48 -11.12
CA GLN A 399 22.33 7.70 -12.56
C GLN A 399 22.65 9.18 -12.90
N PRO A 400 23.93 9.56 -13.03
CA PRO A 400 24.33 10.96 -13.20
C PRO A 400 23.77 11.62 -14.47
N GLU A 401 23.64 10.86 -15.57
CA GLU A 401 23.02 11.36 -16.81
C GLU A 401 21.56 11.78 -16.59
N LEU A 402 20.82 11.02 -15.78
CA LEU A 402 19.43 11.32 -15.45
C LEU A 402 19.32 12.57 -14.58
N ALA A 403 20.27 12.75 -13.65
CA ALA A 403 20.35 13.94 -12.81
C ALA A 403 20.67 15.20 -13.63
N GLN A 404 21.58 15.11 -14.60
CA GLN A 404 21.90 16.23 -15.49
C GLN A 404 20.72 16.62 -16.39
N ALA A 405 20.01 15.63 -16.94
CA ALA A 405 18.81 15.89 -17.73
C ALA A 405 17.71 16.57 -16.90
N LEU A 406 17.52 16.13 -15.65
CA LEU A 406 16.59 16.79 -14.72
C LEU A 406 17.02 18.22 -14.43
N ASP A 407 18.29 18.47 -14.09
CA ASP A 407 18.82 19.80 -13.80
C ASP A 407 18.59 20.78 -14.97
N THR A 408 18.76 20.30 -16.20
CA THR A 408 18.47 21.08 -17.42
C THR A 408 16.99 21.49 -17.49
N VAL A 409 16.06 20.59 -17.20
CA VAL A 409 14.62 20.88 -17.19
C VAL A 409 14.23 21.81 -16.03
N LEU A 410 14.86 21.66 -14.87
CA LEU A 410 14.54 22.47 -13.69
C LEU A 410 15.00 23.93 -13.86
N LYS A 411 16.16 24.16 -14.47
CA LYS A 411 16.72 25.49 -14.75
C LYS A 411 16.00 26.21 -15.88
N ALA A 412 15.40 25.49 -16.81
CA ALA A 412 14.69 26.08 -17.94
C ALA A 412 13.34 26.67 -17.50
N THR A 413 13.04 27.87 -18.00
CA THR A 413 11.71 28.51 -17.87
C THR A 413 10.74 28.03 -18.93
N GLU A 414 11.26 27.50 -20.04
CA GLU A 414 10.49 26.99 -21.18
C GLU A 414 10.66 25.48 -21.34
N PRO A 415 9.73 24.78 -22.01
CA PRO A 415 9.83 23.34 -22.22
C PRO A 415 11.08 22.96 -23.01
N VAL A 416 11.83 21.96 -22.53
CA VAL A 416 13.13 21.55 -23.10
C VAL A 416 13.01 20.22 -23.82
N PRO A 417 13.54 20.07 -25.05
CA PRO A 417 13.68 18.77 -25.68
C PRO A 417 14.78 17.96 -24.99
N LEU A 418 14.47 16.72 -24.62
CA LEU A 418 15.40 15.79 -24.01
C LEU A 418 15.47 14.50 -24.84
N ASP A 419 16.52 13.72 -24.61
CA ASP A 419 16.63 12.37 -25.16
C ASP A 419 15.37 11.54 -24.79
N PRO A 420 14.75 10.79 -25.73
CA PRO A 420 13.52 10.04 -25.46
C PRO A 420 13.62 9.04 -24.30
N ILE A 421 14.78 8.41 -24.10
CA ILE A 421 14.99 7.41 -23.03
C ILE A 421 15.02 8.12 -21.68
N LEU A 422 15.77 9.22 -21.57
CA LEU A 422 15.84 10.03 -20.36
C LEU A 422 14.48 10.68 -20.04
N THR A 423 13.80 11.18 -21.06
CA THR A 423 12.46 11.76 -20.97
C THR A 423 11.46 10.75 -20.41
N HIS A 424 11.44 9.53 -20.96
CA HIS A 424 10.55 8.48 -20.49
C HIS A 424 10.86 8.11 -19.04
N LYS A 425 12.13 7.93 -18.66
CA LYS A 425 12.52 7.62 -17.27
C LYS A 425 12.11 8.73 -16.28
N LEU A 426 12.38 9.99 -16.59
CA LEU A 426 12.01 11.10 -15.71
C LEU A 426 10.49 11.26 -15.59
N SER A 427 9.76 11.05 -16.69
CA SER A 427 8.30 11.08 -16.70
C SER A 427 7.71 9.91 -15.91
N SER A 428 8.32 8.73 -16.02
CA SER A 428 7.88 7.52 -15.33
C SER A 428 8.14 7.56 -13.82
N MET A 429 9.12 8.36 -13.38
CA MET A 429 9.35 8.77 -11.98
C MET A 429 8.39 9.87 -11.50
N GLY A 430 7.58 10.46 -12.38
CA GLY A 430 6.70 11.58 -12.06
C GLY A 430 7.42 12.91 -11.81
N LEU A 431 8.70 13.03 -12.15
CA LEU A 431 9.49 14.24 -11.92
C LEU A 431 9.25 15.32 -12.98
N ILE A 432 8.93 14.92 -14.21
CA ILE A 432 8.61 15.83 -15.32
C ILE A 432 7.24 15.53 -15.92
N LYS A 433 6.67 16.53 -16.58
CA LYS A 433 5.48 16.41 -17.44
C LYS A 433 5.89 16.71 -18.89
N LEU A 434 5.17 16.13 -19.83
CA LEU A 434 5.39 16.37 -21.26
C LEU A 434 4.39 17.39 -21.78
N SER A 435 4.92 18.43 -22.44
CA SER A 435 4.16 19.39 -23.22
C SER A 435 4.53 19.20 -24.69
N GLY A 436 3.77 18.37 -25.40
CA GLY A 436 4.15 17.91 -26.73
C GLY A 436 5.40 17.04 -26.69
N ALA A 437 6.46 17.43 -27.42
CA ALA A 437 7.75 16.73 -27.47
C ALA A 437 8.78 17.27 -26.46
N GLN A 438 8.38 18.22 -25.61
CA GLN A 438 9.28 18.91 -24.67
C GLN A 438 8.90 18.61 -23.22
N ALA A 439 9.90 18.59 -22.35
CA ALA A 439 9.78 18.30 -20.93
C ALA A 439 9.69 19.59 -20.09
N ILE A 440 8.80 19.58 -19.10
CA ILE A 440 8.70 20.61 -18.05
C ILE A 440 8.75 19.97 -16.67
N ALA A 441 9.19 20.72 -15.66
CA ALA A 441 9.10 20.27 -14.26
C ALA A 441 7.64 19.94 -13.90
N SER A 442 7.42 18.84 -13.20
CA SER A 442 6.05 18.40 -12.85
C SER A 442 5.38 19.28 -11.78
N CYS A 443 6.18 19.84 -10.87
CA CYS A 443 5.78 20.74 -9.79
C CYS A 443 6.94 21.61 -9.29
N GLU A 444 6.61 22.71 -8.61
CA GLU A 444 7.59 23.66 -8.10
C GLU A 444 8.41 23.09 -6.91
N LEU A 445 7.84 22.17 -6.13
CA LEU A 445 8.55 21.47 -5.04
C LEU A 445 9.84 20.82 -5.55
N TYR A 446 9.79 20.11 -6.67
CA TYR A 446 10.97 19.46 -7.23
C TYR A 446 11.98 20.48 -7.76
N ARG A 447 11.51 21.54 -8.44
CA ARG A 447 12.38 22.61 -8.91
C ARG A 447 13.17 23.22 -7.74
N GLN A 448 12.50 23.64 -6.69
CA GLN A 448 13.15 24.30 -5.56
C GLN A 448 14.09 23.38 -4.77
N TYR A 449 13.69 22.12 -4.53
CA TYR A 449 14.50 21.18 -3.77
C TYR A 449 15.76 20.76 -4.53
N PHE A 450 15.61 20.33 -5.78
CA PHE A 450 16.74 19.80 -6.56
C PHE A 450 17.67 20.90 -7.07
N MET A 451 17.20 22.12 -7.31
CA MET A 451 18.09 23.25 -7.62
C MET A 451 19.03 23.58 -6.45
N LYS A 452 18.50 23.69 -5.21
CA LYS A 452 19.32 23.94 -4.01
C LYS A 452 20.34 22.83 -3.76
N LYS A 453 19.96 21.57 -3.98
CA LYS A 453 20.86 20.41 -3.86
C LYS A 453 21.92 20.36 -4.96
N GLY A 454 21.54 20.69 -6.19
CA GLY A 454 22.45 20.78 -7.33
C GLY A 454 23.57 21.79 -7.07
N GLU A 455 23.22 22.99 -6.59
CA GLU A 455 24.18 24.04 -6.20
C GLU A 455 25.17 23.56 -5.12
N GLN A 456 24.71 22.78 -4.14
CA GLN A 456 25.57 22.20 -3.10
C GLN A 456 26.47 21.07 -3.63
N GLN A 457 26.04 20.30 -4.62
CA GLN A 457 26.85 19.23 -5.22
C GLN A 457 27.91 19.78 -6.17
N PHE A 458 27.62 20.86 -6.90
CA PHE A 458 28.60 21.53 -7.78
C PHE A 458 29.72 22.24 -7.00
N MET A 459 29.47 22.70 -5.76
CA MET A 459 30.52 23.23 -4.87
C MET A 459 31.54 22.15 -4.45
N TYR A 460 31.10 20.90 -4.24
CA TYR A 460 32.01 19.80 -3.85
C TYR A 460 32.77 19.18 -5.03
N THR A 461 32.24 19.23 -6.25
CA THR A 461 32.97 18.80 -7.45
C THR A 461 33.95 19.86 -7.97
N ALA A 462 33.72 21.16 -7.70
CA ALA A 462 34.64 22.24 -8.06
C ALA A 462 35.83 22.39 -7.09
N SER A 463 35.83 21.67 -5.96
CA SER A 463 36.92 21.67 -4.98
C SER A 463 37.99 20.59 -5.24
N PHE A 464 37.86 19.83 -6.35
CA PHE A 464 38.79 18.77 -6.76
C PHE A 464 39.24 18.89 -8.23
N LEU A 465 39.06 20.06 -8.85
CA LEU A 465 39.79 20.50 -10.04
C LEU A 465 40.77 21.59 -9.61
#